data_AF-A0A816KKV9-F1
#
_entry.id   AF-A0A816KKV9-F1
#
_cell.length_a   1.000
_cell.length_b   1.000
_cell.length_c   1.000
_cell.angle_alpha   90.00
_cell.angle_beta   90.00
_cell.angle_gamma   90.00
#
_symmetry.space_group_name_H-M   'P 1'
#
loop_
_entity.id
_entity.type
_entity.pdbx_description
1 polymer ?
#
loop_
_entity_poly.entity_id
_entity_poly.type
_entity_poly.pdbx_seq_one_letter_code
_entity_poly.pdbx_strand_id
1 'polypeptide(L)'
;MEYTSAEGEKAKKRYDNAIALVASGDYIKAFEIFDDVISVFPEEHRNSFHIRVQQANIFLLLVDKALSKDVEITYFLGAIGCVSEDVRVTLLRTRLLRTLGMALDSVFYFKKCIRSGKQGLAAAEAKNKTEIERLIKEAELMIDESKTSPTIAHYWPKFSDSKDSQEPRCEDRVGDELRSYWMGLDVKIKRDFMKVSVEKLRSFVKGVHTKVGVDVLKNVLDVAREHKKWRVWVCRTKCDKVCSSAEECRTHLEQKHAAVFKPSSEEDVVMRIGVNWAKKIQGGTWEPVRTVAAVEMIKAELEYVKDFTSTSRKKGWSNEWPVAADEERSGLLKEIKLLLVSLCNHQILSCSIRDWVMSFPVKHLRKLGVSEESIIDCRLVESPQSICFLGRDELKQIRGFLQKIKCERHDGTDHVGRAVDSLLDRIRIKENIDIDVDAQFSLLLLDKRLLKRNNDPFDDDREIKFIDKPDSHYDEAQVKGDDIISWLGESSSVDKSFPGPIRKHNLVIWVAVLRALQFTCRTLGTKYAKKKQVLDYEQALTVVENLCMSEDERNSYASLLCDRFEERVPENSHTAKLFLCAVRDVLEEDCI
;
A
#
# COMPACT_ATOMS: atom_id res chain seq x y z
N MET A 1 24.26 -25.44 4.98
CA MET A 1 24.15 -24.51 6.12
C MET A 1 25.30 -24.81 7.07
N GLU A 2 26.03 -23.78 7.51
CA GLU A 2 27.14 -23.88 8.47
C GLU A 2 26.61 -23.57 9.88
N TYR A 3 26.99 -24.38 10.88
CA TYR A 3 26.55 -24.22 12.27
C TYR A 3 27.65 -24.62 13.26
N THR A 4 27.91 -23.77 14.25
CA THR A 4 28.87 -24.00 15.34
C THR A 4 28.21 -24.08 16.74
N SER A 5 26.87 -24.02 16.83
CA SER A 5 26.11 -24.07 18.08
C SER A 5 25.05 -25.18 18.11
N ALA A 6 24.72 -25.67 19.32
CA ALA A 6 23.69 -26.70 19.53
C ALA A 6 22.29 -26.27 19.06
N GLU A 7 22.01 -24.97 19.08
CA GLU A 7 20.77 -24.39 18.57
C GLU A 7 20.73 -24.38 17.04
N GLY A 8 21.87 -24.11 16.38
CA GLY A 8 22.02 -24.23 14.93
C GLY A 8 21.83 -25.67 14.42
N GLU A 9 22.26 -26.66 15.19
CA GLU A 9 22.09 -28.08 14.82
C GLU A 9 20.61 -28.53 14.93
N LYS A 10 19.87 -28.05 15.95
CA LYS A 10 18.42 -28.25 16.04
C LYS A 10 17.68 -27.58 14.89
N ALA A 11 18.08 -26.35 14.56
CA ALA A 11 17.53 -25.58 13.44
C ALA A 11 17.77 -26.29 12.09
N LYS A 12 18.94 -26.92 11.90
CA LYS A 12 19.24 -27.75 10.72
C LYS A 12 18.26 -28.91 10.57
N LYS A 13 18.05 -29.71 11.63
CA LYS A 13 17.13 -30.85 11.58
C LYS A 13 15.71 -30.41 11.22
N ARG A 14 15.25 -29.28 11.78
CA ARG A 14 13.97 -28.68 11.44
C ARG A 14 13.91 -28.25 9.97
N TYR A 15 14.94 -27.57 9.48
CA TYR A 15 15.02 -27.20 8.07
C TYR A 15 14.98 -28.43 7.14
N ASP A 16 15.72 -29.50 7.45
CA ASP A 16 15.72 -30.71 6.64
C ASP A 16 14.31 -31.35 6.60
N ASN A 17 13.58 -31.33 7.72
CA ASN A 17 12.16 -31.72 7.75
C ASN A 17 11.28 -30.80 6.89
N ALA A 18 11.52 -29.49 6.89
CA ALA A 18 10.79 -28.55 6.02
C ALA A 18 11.00 -28.87 4.54
N ILE A 19 12.23 -29.24 4.14
CA ILE A 19 12.53 -29.66 2.76
C ILE A 19 11.78 -30.94 2.38
N ALA A 20 11.69 -31.92 3.29
CA ALA A 20 10.89 -33.12 3.07
C ALA A 20 9.38 -32.81 2.92
N LEU A 21 8.86 -31.83 3.67
CA LEU A 21 7.49 -31.33 3.52
C LEU A 21 7.26 -30.64 2.18
N VAL A 22 8.23 -29.83 1.71
CA VAL A 22 8.19 -29.25 0.35
C VAL A 22 8.12 -30.33 -0.72
N ALA A 23 8.93 -31.38 -0.60
CA ALA A 23 8.95 -32.49 -1.56
C ALA A 23 7.63 -33.29 -1.58
N SER A 24 6.92 -33.35 -0.45
CA SER A 24 5.60 -33.99 -0.34
C SER A 24 4.43 -33.05 -0.67
N GLY A 25 4.71 -31.77 -0.99
CA GLY A 25 3.70 -30.77 -1.36
C GLY A 25 3.00 -30.08 -0.19
N ASP A 26 3.39 -30.36 1.06
CA ASP A 26 2.86 -29.70 2.26
C ASP A 26 3.59 -28.36 2.53
N TYR A 27 3.32 -27.39 1.65
CA TYR A 27 4.00 -26.09 1.70
C TYR A 27 3.65 -25.28 2.95
N ILE A 28 2.44 -25.44 3.50
CA ILE A 28 2.02 -24.69 4.68
C ILE A 28 2.89 -25.06 5.88
N LYS A 29 3.01 -26.35 6.19
CA LYS A 29 3.87 -26.79 7.30
C LYS A 29 5.34 -26.49 7.04
N ALA A 30 5.78 -26.57 5.79
CA ALA A 30 7.14 -26.15 5.44
C ALA A 30 7.40 -24.67 5.78
N PHE A 31 6.45 -23.78 5.47
CA PHE A 31 6.57 -22.36 5.80
C PHE A 31 6.53 -22.08 7.30
N GLU A 32 5.70 -22.78 8.07
CA GLU A 32 5.71 -22.69 9.55
C GLU A 32 7.11 -22.98 10.10
N ILE A 33 7.73 -24.07 9.62
CA ILE A 33 9.09 -24.43 10.05
C ILE A 33 10.12 -23.42 9.52
N PHE A 34 9.99 -22.91 8.30
CA PHE A 34 10.92 -21.91 7.79
C PHE A 34 10.90 -20.61 8.61
N ASP A 35 9.73 -20.15 9.04
CA ASP A 35 9.62 -18.94 9.87
C ASP A 35 10.19 -19.18 11.30
N ASP A 36 10.01 -20.38 11.85
CA ASP A 36 10.65 -20.79 13.11
C ASP A 36 12.18 -20.87 12.99
N VAL A 37 12.70 -21.37 11.86
CA VAL A 37 14.14 -21.54 11.65
C VAL A 37 14.79 -20.19 11.30
N ILE A 38 14.14 -19.34 10.50
CA ILE A 38 14.71 -18.05 10.09
C ILE A 38 14.84 -17.08 11.27
N SER A 39 13.99 -17.22 12.29
CA SER A 39 14.02 -16.38 13.50
C SER A 39 15.19 -16.69 14.44
N VAL A 40 15.84 -17.86 14.31
CA VAL A 40 17.06 -18.22 15.04
C VAL A 40 18.29 -17.47 14.52
N PHE A 41 18.24 -16.98 13.27
CA PHE A 41 19.40 -16.39 12.59
C PHE A 41 19.21 -14.88 12.37
N PRO A 42 20.30 -14.08 12.48
CA PRO A 42 20.28 -12.68 12.04
C PRO A 42 19.84 -12.56 10.57
N GLU A 43 19.26 -11.42 10.17
CA GLU A 43 18.72 -11.26 8.80
C GLU A 43 19.77 -11.41 7.70
N GLU A 44 20.97 -10.93 7.99
CA GLU A 44 22.16 -10.94 7.13
C GLU A 44 22.88 -12.31 7.12
N HIS A 45 22.48 -13.23 7.99
CA HIS A 45 23.11 -14.53 8.09
C HIS A 45 22.86 -15.37 6.83
N ARG A 46 23.89 -16.09 6.38
CA ARG A 46 23.85 -16.94 5.17
C ARG A 46 22.70 -17.96 5.19
N ASN A 47 22.38 -18.51 6.37
CA ASN A 47 21.29 -19.49 6.51
C ASN A 47 19.89 -18.84 6.40
N SER A 48 19.71 -17.62 6.90
CA SER A 48 18.47 -16.85 6.68
C SER A 48 18.23 -16.61 5.19
N PHE A 49 19.30 -16.32 4.45
CA PHE A 49 19.24 -16.19 3.00
C PHE A 49 18.86 -17.50 2.31
N HIS A 50 19.49 -18.62 2.65
CA HIS A 50 19.14 -19.92 2.07
C HIS A 50 17.66 -20.25 2.26
N ILE A 51 17.09 -19.96 3.43
CA ILE A 51 15.65 -20.13 3.70
C ILE A 51 14.81 -19.23 2.79
N ARG A 52 15.17 -17.95 2.63
CA ARG A 52 14.47 -17.04 1.70
C ARG A 52 14.50 -17.54 0.26
N VAL A 53 15.62 -18.10 -0.21
CA VAL A 53 15.70 -18.71 -1.55
C VAL A 53 14.74 -19.89 -1.67
N GLN A 54 14.60 -20.73 -0.64
CA GLN A 54 13.61 -21.81 -0.66
C GLN A 54 12.17 -21.28 -0.67
N GLN A 55 11.87 -20.26 0.13
CA GLN A 55 10.57 -19.57 0.09
C GLN A 55 10.28 -19.04 -1.34
N ALA A 56 11.26 -18.43 -2.00
CA ALA A 56 11.14 -17.96 -3.37
C ALA A 56 10.83 -19.10 -4.36
N ASN A 57 11.54 -20.22 -4.27
CA ASN A 57 11.30 -21.38 -5.13
C ASN A 57 9.89 -21.95 -4.95
N ILE A 58 9.39 -22.00 -3.71
CA ILE A 58 8.02 -22.48 -3.46
C ILE A 58 6.99 -21.51 -4.05
N PHE A 59 7.18 -20.20 -3.91
CA PHE A 59 6.29 -19.24 -4.58
C PHE A 59 6.26 -19.44 -6.10
N LEU A 60 7.40 -19.73 -6.71
CA LEU A 60 7.47 -20.03 -8.16
C LEU A 60 6.79 -21.34 -8.53
N LEU A 61 6.83 -22.36 -7.68
CA LEU A 61 6.07 -23.59 -7.88
C LEU A 61 4.55 -23.39 -7.76
N LEU A 62 4.13 -22.36 -7.03
CA LEU A 62 2.72 -22.04 -6.79
C LEU A 62 2.13 -21.06 -7.80
N VAL A 63 2.96 -20.43 -8.63
CA VAL A 63 2.52 -19.59 -9.76
C VAL A 63 1.55 -20.36 -10.66
N ASP A 64 1.91 -21.58 -11.08
CA ASP A 64 1.08 -22.41 -11.97
C ASP A 64 -0.22 -22.92 -11.30
N LYS A 65 -0.32 -22.80 -9.97
CA LYS A 65 -1.49 -23.21 -9.18
C LYS A 65 -2.29 -22.02 -8.67
N ALA A 66 -1.94 -20.80 -9.07
CA ALA A 66 -2.59 -19.60 -8.60
C ALA A 66 -4.04 -19.55 -9.10
N LEU A 67 -4.97 -19.20 -8.21
CA LEU A 67 -6.40 -19.13 -8.52
C LEU A 67 -6.78 -17.85 -9.29
N SER A 68 -5.87 -16.88 -9.37
CA SER A 68 -6.07 -15.65 -10.13
C SER A 68 -4.73 -15.02 -10.51
N LYS A 69 -4.76 -14.15 -11.52
CA LYS A 69 -3.60 -13.36 -11.95
C LYS A 69 -3.06 -12.45 -10.83
N ASP A 70 -3.94 -11.95 -9.95
CA ASP A 70 -3.54 -11.14 -8.80
C ASP A 70 -2.71 -11.97 -7.80
N VAL A 71 -3.11 -13.22 -7.54
CA VAL A 71 -2.35 -14.16 -6.68
C VAL A 71 -1.02 -14.54 -7.31
N GLU A 72 -1.00 -14.78 -8.62
CA GLU A 72 0.22 -15.09 -9.35
C GLU A 72 1.26 -13.97 -9.27
N ILE A 73 0.85 -12.74 -9.57
CA ILE A 73 1.72 -11.56 -9.47
C ILE A 73 2.22 -11.38 -8.04
N THR A 74 1.38 -11.68 -7.05
CA THR A 74 1.76 -11.65 -5.63
C THR A 74 2.85 -12.68 -5.31
N TYR A 75 2.76 -13.90 -5.85
CA TYR A 75 3.83 -14.90 -5.70
C TYR A 75 5.14 -14.46 -6.38
N PHE A 76 5.07 -13.89 -7.59
CA PHE A 76 6.26 -13.35 -8.25
C PHE A 76 6.92 -12.22 -7.45
N LEU A 77 6.13 -11.27 -6.95
CA LEU A 77 6.62 -10.17 -6.11
C LEU A 77 7.21 -10.71 -4.80
N GLY A 78 6.57 -11.69 -4.18
CA GLY A 78 7.07 -12.37 -3.00
C GLY A 78 8.41 -13.07 -3.25
N ALA A 79 8.54 -13.78 -4.37
CA ALA A 79 9.78 -14.45 -4.77
C ALA A 79 10.92 -13.44 -5.01
N ILE A 80 10.65 -12.33 -5.69
CA ILE A 80 11.62 -11.24 -5.87
C ILE A 80 12.04 -10.66 -4.52
N GLY A 81 11.08 -10.43 -3.62
CA GLY A 81 11.36 -9.89 -2.28
C GLY A 81 12.23 -10.78 -1.41
N CYS A 82 12.17 -12.09 -1.62
CA CYS A 82 13.07 -13.06 -0.98
C CYS A 82 14.52 -12.97 -1.48
N VAL A 83 14.73 -12.69 -2.77
CA VAL A 83 16.06 -12.75 -3.42
C VAL A 83 16.66 -11.37 -3.74
N SER A 84 15.97 -10.27 -3.42
CA SER A 84 16.33 -8.93 -3.89
C SER A 84 17.70 -8.44 -3.42
N GLU A 85 18.15 -8.85 -2.23
CA GLU A 85 19.35 -8.30 -1.56
C GLU A 85 20.64 -9.06 -1.88
N ASP A 86 20.58 -10.26 -2.45
CA ASP A 86 21.75 -11.12 -2.57
C ASP A 86 22.32 -11.17 -3.99
N VAL A 87 23.61 -10.88 -4.10
CA VAL A 87 24.35 -10.84 -5.37
C VAL A 87 24.58 -12.23 -5.97
N ARG A 88 24.58 -13.29 -5.15
CA ARG A 88 24.81 -14.69 -5.58
C ARG A 88 23.64 -15.26 -6.39
N VAL A 89 22.43 -14.74 -6.20
CA VAL A 89 21.23 -15.13 -6.94
C VAL A 89 20.86 -14.13 -8.02
N THR A 90 21.84 -13.38 -8.53
CA THR A 90 21.58 -12.36 -9.55
C THR A 90 20.94 -12.92 -10.81
N LEU A 91 21.31 -14.12 -11.27
CA LEU A 91 20.65 -14.74 -12.43
C LEU A 91 19.14 -14.97 -12.17
N LEU A 92 18.81 -15.59 -11.04
CA LEU A 92 17.42 -15.84 -10.64
C LEU A 92 16.65 -14.51 -10.49
N ARG A 93 17.21 -13.54 -9.77
CA ARG A 93 16.62 -12.20 -9.60
C ARG A 93 16.37 -11.51 -10.93
N THR A 94 17.33 -11.56 -11.86
CA THR A 94 17.22 -10.96 -13.20
C THR A 94 16.11 -11.63 -14.01
N ARG A 95 16.04 -12.96 -13.99
CA ARG A 95 14.96 -13.72 -14.65
C ARG A 95 13.58 -13.37 -14.08
N LEU A 96 13.46 -13.27 -12.75
CA LEU A 96 12.21 -12.90 -12.09
C LEU A 96 11.78 -11.47 -12.44
N LEU A 97 12.70 -10.50 -12.41
CA LEU A 97 12.42 -9.11 -12.79
C LEU A 97 11.99 -9.01 -14.27
N ARG A 98 12.62 -9.76 -15.17
CA ARG A 98 12.22 -9.85 -16.58
C ARG A 98 10.81 -10.42 -16.72
N THR A 99 10.52 -11.51 -16.03
CA THR A 99 9.22 -12.19 -16.09
C THR A 99 8.11 -11.29 -15.55
N LEU A 100 8.33 -10.65 -14.41
CA LEU A 100 7.39 -9.68 -13.86
C LEU A 100 7.22 -8.45 -14.77
N GLY A 101 8.31 -8.02 -15.43
CA GLY A 101 8.26 -6.98 -16.47
C GLY A 101 7.32 -7.33 -17.61
N MET A 102 7.38 -8.56 -18.12
CA MET A 102 6.45 -9.04 -19.15
C MET A 102 5.02 -9.17 -18.61
N ALA A 103 4.86 -9.74 -17.40
CA ALA A 103 3.54 -9.99 -16.80
C ALA A 103 2.72 -8.71 -16.56
N LEU A 104 3.42 -7.62 -16.23
CA LEU A 104 2.84 -6.31 -15.92
C LEU A 104 2.98 -5.29 -17.06
N ASP A 105 3.61 -5.66 -18.18
CA ASP A 105 4.07 -4.73 -19.22
C ASP A 105 4.80 -3.49 -18.64
N SER A 106 5.77 -3.76 -17.77
CA SER A 106 6.34 -2.74 -16.88
C SER A 106 7.79 -2.41 -17.25
N VAL A 107 7.96 -1.27 -17.92
CA VAL A 107 9.26 -0.61 -18.15
C VAL A 107 10.06 -0.45 -16.84
N PHE A 108 9.38 -0.26 -15.72
CA PHE A 108 10.03 -0.17 -14.41
C PHE A 108 10.76 -1.46 -14.04
N TYR A 109 10.13 -2.62 -14.25
CA TYR A 109 10.74 -3.92 -13.97
C TYR A 109 11.80 -4.30 -15.00
N PHE A 110 11.63 -3.95 -16.27
CA PHE A 110 12.70 -4.11 -17.27
C PHE A 110 13.95 -3.29 -16.92
N LYS A 111 13.79 -2.03 -16.50
CA LYS A 111 14.92 -1.21 -16.01
C LYS A 111 15.60 -1.84 -14.78
N LYS A 112 14.82 -2.41 -13.85
CA LYS A 112 15.37 -3.16 -12.71
C LYS A 112 16.10 -4.44 -13.15
N CYS A 113 15.56 -5.17 -14.12
CA CYS A 113 16.18 -6.34 -14.74
C CYS A 113 17.57 -5.98 -15.28
N ILE A 114 17.66 -4.94 -16.11
CA ILE A 114 18.93 -4.48 -16.71
C ILE A 114 19.95 -4.13 -15.61
N ARG A 115 19.53 -3.36 -14.59
CA ARG A 115 20.42 -2.99 -13.48
C ARG A 115 20.92 -4.23 -12.72
N SER A 116 20.01 -5.15 -12.38
CA SER A 116 20.34 -6.41 -11.71
C SER A 116 21.31 -7.23 -12.55
N GLY A 117 21.03 -7.38 -13.86
CA GLY A 117 21.88 -8.13 -14.77
C GLY A 117 23.28 -7.53 -14.87
N LYS A 118 23.41 -6.21 -15.07
CA LYS A 118 24.69 -5.50 -15.13
C LYS A 118 25.53 -5.69 -13.85
N GLN A 119 24.89 -5.66 -12.68
CA GLN A 119 25.56 -5.96 -11.41
C GLN A 119 26.05 -7.41 -11.33
N GLY A 120 25.30 -8.36 -11.91
CA GLY A 120 25.65 -9.78 -11.92
C GLY A 120 26.78 -10.15 -12.88
N LEU A 121 26.96 -9.41 -13.97
CA LEU A 121 27.97 -9.72 -14.99
C LEU A 121 29.41 -9.70 -14.44
N ALA A 122 29.68 -8.85 -13.45
CA ALA A 122 31.01 -8.72 -12.84
C ALA A 122 31.41 -9.95 -11.99
N ALA A 123 30.43 -10.73 -11.51
CA ALA A 123 30.64 -11.83 -10.56
C ALA A 123 30.13 -13.19 -11.05
N ALA A 124 29.61 -13.29 -12.28
CA ALA A 124 28.98 -14.49 -12.82
C ALA A 124 29.97 -15.40 -13.57
N GLU A 125 29.80 -16.71 -13.40
CA GLU A 125 30.42 -17.73 -14.24
C GLU A 125 30.00 -17.60 -15.71
N ALA A 126 30.82 -18.08 -16.64
CA ALA A 126 30.63 -17.90 -18.09
C ALA A 126 29.22 -18.29 -18.59
N LYS A 127 28.69 -19.45 -18.16
CA LYS A 127 27.34 -19.91 -18.55
C LYS A 127 26.24 -18.98 -18.06
N ASN A 128 26.38 -18.47 -16.83
CA ASN A 128 25.41 -17.53 -16.25
C ASN A 128 25.53 -16.15 -16.91
N LYS A 129 26.75 -15.76 -17.34
CA LYS A 129 27.01 -14.50 -18.02
C LYS A 129 26.23 -14.40 -19.34
N THR A 130 26.30 -15.43 -20.19
CA THR A 130 25.56 -15.46 -21.48
C THR A 130 24.05 -15.35 -21.28
N GLU A 131 23.50 -16.05 -20.29
CA GLU A 131 22.07 -15.98 -19.99
C GLU A 131 21.66 -14.61 -19.42
N ILE A 132 22.49 -14.01 -18.55
CA ILE A 132 22.25 -12.65 -18.05
C ILE A 132 22.27 -11.63 -19.21
N GLU A 133 23.25 -11.73 -20.12
CA GLU A 133 23.31 -10.87 -21.31
C GLU A 133 22.08 -11.01 -22.19
N ARG A 134 21.58 -12.25 -22.39
CA ARG A 134 20.33 -12.51 -23.12
C ARG A 134 19.14 -11.82 -22.46
N LEU A 135 19.01 -11.95 -21.14
CA LEU A 135 17.92 -11.32 -20.38
C LEU A 135 17.99 -9.78 -20.39
N ILE A 136 19.19 -9.21 -20.38
CA ILE A 136 19.40 -7.75 -20.51
C ILE A 136 18.93 -7.29 -21.89
N LYS A 137 19.39 -7.95 -22.96
CA LYS A 137 19.02 -7.59 -24.34
C LYS A 137 17.51 -7.68 -24.55
N GLU A 138 16.88 -8.72 -24.03
CA GLU A 138 15.42 -8.88 -24.09
C GLU A 138 14.71 -7.75 -23.35
N ALA A 139 15.15 -7.37 -22.15
CA ALA A 139 14.58 -6.26 -21.42
C ALA A 139 14.79 -4.90 -22.13
N GLU A 140 15.93 -4.70 -22.80
CA GLU A 140 16.20 -3.50 -23.61
C GLU A 140 15.25 -3.44 -24.83
N LEU A 141 15.05 -4.55 -25.53
CA LEU A 141 14.10 -4.66 -26.64
C LEU A 141 12.67 -4.33 -26.19
N MET A 142 12.20 -4.90 -25.08
CA MET A 142 10.85 -4.60 -24.56
C MET A 142 10.68 -3.13 -24.18
N ILE A 143 11.74 -2.47 -23.68
CA ILE A 143 11.69 -1.03 -23.41
C ILE A 143 11.58 -0.23 -24.71
N ASP A 144 12.28 -0.64 -25.76
CA ASP A 144 12.22 0.05 -27.05
C ASP A 144 10.88 -0.16 -27.77
N GLU A 145 10.32 -1.38 -27.71
CA GLU A 145 8.96 -1.68 -28.20
C GLU A 145 7.89 -0.87 -27.47
N SER A 146 8.06 -0.64 -26.16
CA SER A 146 7.10 0.16 -25.37
C SER A 146 7.05 1.65 -25.76
N LYS A 147 8.06 2.13 -26.52
CA LYS A 147 8.10 3.49 -27.05
C LYS A 147 7.38 3.61 -28.40
N THR A 148 7.26 2.51 -29.15
CA THR A 148 6.75 2.49 -30.54
C THR A 148 5.32 1.96 -30.65
N SER A 149 4.81 1.24 -29.65
CA SER A 149 3.41 0.81 -29.59
C SER A 149 2.79 1.16 -28.23
N PRO A 150 1.61 1.82 -28.17
CA PRO A 150 0.90 2.07 -26.92
C PRO A 150 0.32 0.77 -26.31
N THR A 151 0.44 -0.35 -27.00
CA THR A 151 -0.07 -1.64 -26.56
C THR A 151 0.85 -2.69 -27.13
N ILE A 152 1.85 -3.11 -26.36
CA ILE A 152 2.49 -4.38 -26.63
C ILE A 152 1.42 -5.42 -26.33
N ALA A 153 1.06 -6.20 -27.35
CA ALA A 153 0.08 -7.26 -27.24
C ALA A 153 0.38 -8.11 -25.99
N HIS A 154 -0.66 -8.48 -25.25
CA HIS A 154 -0.58 -9.39 -24.11
C HIS A 154 0.02 -10.74 -24.54
N TYR A 155 1.33 -10.84 -24.66
CA TYR A 155 2.03 -12.10 -24.80
C TYR A 155 2.18 -12.71 -23.41
N TRP A 156 1.12 -13.38 -23.01
CA TRP A 156 1.11 -14.23 -21.84
C TRP A 156 1.43 -15.67 -22.28
N PRO A 157 2.41 -16.35 -21.69
CA PRO A 157 2.49 -17.80 -21.80
C PRO A 157 1.20 -18.39 -21.20
N LYS A 158 0.28 -18.88 -22.05
CA LYS A 158 -0.93 -19.56 -21.59
C LYS A 158 -0.54 -20.75 -20.72
N PHE A 159 -0.65 -20.59 -19.40
CA PHE A 159 -0.71 -21.69 -18.46
C PHE A 159 -2.15 -21.81 -17.98
N SER A 160 -2.83 -22.76 -18.64
CA SER A 160 -4.11 -23.40 -18.31
C SER A 160 -5.17 -22.55 -17.60
N ASP A 161 -6.24 -22.22 -18.33
CA ASP A 161 -7.52 -21.87 -17.73
C ASP A 161 -7.99 -23.04 -16.83
N SER A 162 -8.10 -22.80 -15.52
CA SER A 162 -8.79 -23.72 -14.64
C SER A 162 -10.27 -23.67 -14.98
N LYS A 163 -10.79 -24.79 -15.51
CA LYS A 163 -12.22 -25.02 -15.66
C LYS A 163 -12.94 -24.65 -14.37
N ASP A 164 -14.00 -23.85 -14.50
CA ASP A 164 -15.00 -23.64 -13.46
C ASP A 164 -15.37 -24.99 -12.84
N SER A 165 -14.88 -25.23 -11.63
CA SER A 165 -15.42 -26.27 -10.77
C SER A 165 -16.73 -25.73 -10.21
N GLN A 166 -17.80 -25.96 -10.96
CA GLN A 166 -19.14 -25.98 -10.40
C GLN A 166 -19.13 -27.07 -9.32
N GLU A 167 -19.14 -26.67 -8.05
CA GLU A 167 -19.42 -27.60 -6.96
C GLU A 167 -20.78 -28.25 -7.21
N PRO A 168 -20.90 -29.57 -7.02
CA PRO A 168 -22.17 -30.25 -7.17
C PRO A 168 -23.11 -29.72 -6.09
N ARG A 169 -24.20 -29.07 -6.50
CA ARG A 169 -25.34 -28.82 -5.61
C ARG A 169 -25.82 -30.17 -5.09
N CYS A 170 -25.66 -30.40 -3.78
CA CYS A 170 -26.28 -31.54 -3.10
C CYS A 170 -27.77 -31.55 -3.42
N GLU A 171 -28.30 -32.72 -3.78
CA GLU A 171 -29.72 -32.89 -4.09
C GLU A 171 -30.63 -32.60 -2.88
N ASP A 172 -31.60 -31.72 -3.11
CA ASP A 172 -32.33 -30.87 -2.14
C ASP A 172 -33.45 -31.56 -1.32
N ARG A 173 -33.49 -32.90 -1.21
CA ARG A 173 -34.63 -33.57 -0.53
C ARG A 173 -34.68 -33.36 0.98
N VAL A 174 -33.53 -33.30 1.65
CA VAL A 174 -33.43 -33.07 3.10
C VAL A 174 -33.71 -31.59 3.45
N GLY A 175 -33.38 -30.67 2.53
CA GLY A 175 -33.61 -29.24 2.70
C GLY A 175 -35.10 -28.89 2.76
N ASP A 176 -35.91 -29.49 1.90
CA ASP A 176 -37.36 -29.21 1.82
C ASP A 176 -38.15 -29.69 3.04
N GLU A 177 -37.79 -30.86 3.60
CA GLU A 177 -38.39 -31.38 4.84
C GLU A 177 -38.03 -30.51 6.05
N LEU A 178 -36.76 -30.09 6.17
CA LEU A 178 -36.30 -29.20 7.23
C LEU A 178 -36.94 -27.81 7.14
N ARG A 179 -37.11 -27.26 5.93
CA ARG A 179 -37.84 -26.01 5.70
C ARG A 179 -39.29 -26.13 6.15
N SER A 180 -39.96 -27.23 5.78
CA SER A 180 -41.36 -27.48 6.17
C SER A 180 -41.52 -27.59 7.69
N TYR A 181 -40.61 -28.33 8.35
CA TYR A 181 -40.56 -28.43 9.80
C TYR A 181 -40.32 -27.06 10.46
N TRP A 182 -39.31 -26.33 10.00
CA TRP A 182 -39.00 -24.98 10.49
C TRP A 182 -40.20 -24.05 10.36
N MET A 183 -40.88 -24.04 9.21
CA MET A 183 -42.05 -23.19 9.01
C MET A 183 -43.20 -23.50 9.98
N GLY A 184 -43.35 -24.77 10.38
CA GLY A 184 -44.34 -25.21 11.36
C GLY A 184 -44.03 -24.88 12.83
N LEU A 185 -42.79 -24.48 13.17
CA LEU A 185 -42.43 -24.11 14.54
C LEU A 185 -43.04 -22.77 14.96
N ASP A 186 -43.38 -22.66 16.24
CA ASP A 186 -43.87 -21.40 16.80
C ASP A 186 -42.77 -20.33 16.87
N VAL A 187 -43.19 -19.07 16.91
CA VAL A 187 -42.30 -17.90 16.90
C VAL A 187 -41.35 -17.90 18.09
N LYS A 188 -41.79 -18.37 19.26
CA LYS A 188 -40.98 -18.38 20.48
C LYS A 188 -39.86 -19.41 20.35
N ILE A 189 -40.16 -20.63 19.90
CA ILE A 189 -39.15 -21.67 19.63
C ILE A 189 -38.11 -21.17 18.62
N LYS A 190 -38.55 -20.51 17.55
CA LYS A 190 -37.63 -19.95 16.53
C LYS A 190 -36.70 -18.90 17.13
N ARG A 191 -37.21 -17.99 17.96
CA ARG A 191 -36.39 -16.97 18.64
C ARG A 191 -35.41 -17.58 19.64
N ASP A 192 -35.86 -18.57 20.41
CA ASP A 192 -35.01 -19.24 21.39
C ASP A 192 -33.92 -20.10 20.71
N PHE A 193 -34.18 -20.66 19.53
CA PHE A 193 -33.19 -21.37 18.72
C PHE A 193 -32.00 -20.46 18.31
N MET A 194 -32.24 -19.15 18.15
CA MET A 194 -31.20 -18.18 17.80
C MET A 194 -30.26 -17.84 18.96
N LYS A 195 -30.55 -18.33 20.18
CA LYS A 195 -29.75 -18.10 21.38
C LYS A 195 -28.90 -19.34 21.66
N VAL A 196 -27.58 -19.21 21.47
CA VAL A 196 -26.64 -20.32 21.68
C VAL A 196 -25.88 -20.14 22.98
N SER A 197 -26.03 -21.08 23.91
CA SER A 197 -25.23 -21.09 25.15
C SER A 197 -23.77 -21.39 24.86
N VAL A 198 -22.87 -20.53 25.33
CA VAL A 198 -21.42 -20.70 25.25
C VAL A 198 -20.97 -21.96 25.99
N GLU A 199 -21.59 -22.28 27.13
CA GLU A 199 -21.30 -23.50 27.88
C GLU A 199 -21.68 -24.77 27.09
N LYS A 200 -22.87 -24.77 26.47
CA LYS A 200 -23.30 -25.89 25.61
C LYS A 200 -22.39 -26.02 24.40
N LEU A 201 -22.01 -24.91 23.77
CA LEU A 201 -21.07 -24.90 22.64
C LEU A 201 -19.70 -25.47 23.04
N ARG A 202 -19.14 -25.04 24.18
CA ARG A 202 -17.88 -25.58 24.72
C ARG A 202 -17.97 -27.08 24.99
N SER A 203 -19.08 -27.53 25.57
CA SER A 203 -19.31 -28.95 25.87
C SER A 203 -19.41 -29.79 24.59
N PHE A 204 -20.12 -29.28 23.57
CA PHE A 204 -20.21 -29.89 22.26
C PHE A 204 -18.84 -30.02 21.60
N VAL A 205 -18.06 -28.92 21.54
CA VAL A 205 -16.71 -28.94 20.96
C VAL A 205 -15.78 -29.89 21.70
N LYS A 206 -15.88 -29.98 23.03
CA LYS A 206 -15.13 -30.95 23.83
C LYS A 206 -15.51 -32.40 23.52
N GLY A 207 -16.78 -32.66 23.18
CA GLY A 207 -17.26 -33.99 22.82
C GLY A 207 -16.91 -34.41 21.39
N VAL A 208 -16.80 -33.45 20.45
CA VAL A 208 -16.66 -33.73 19.02
C VAL A 208 -15.26 -33.47 18.48
N HIS A 209 -14.47 -32.59 19.11
CA HIS A 209 -13.15 -32.19 18.63
C HIS A 209 -12.01 -32.52 19.60
N THR A 210 -10.78 -32.50 19.08
CA THR A 210 -9.57 -32.69 19.88
C THR A 210 -9.32 -31.52 20.82
N LYS A 211 -8.41 -31.69 21.79
CA LYS A 211 -7.96 -30.62 22.70
C LYS A 211 -7.59 -29.32 21.96
N VAL A 212 -6.99 -29.44 20.77
CA VAL A 212 -6.65 -28.29 19.92
C VAL A 212 -7.87 -27.47 19.53
N GLY A 213 -8.99 -28.11 19.17
CA GLY A 213 -10.23 -27.40 18.82
C GLY A 213 -10.83 -26.66 20.01
N VAL A 214 -10.78 -27.26 21.20
CA VAL A 214 -11.21 -26.62 22.46
C VAL A 214 -10.37 -25.39 22.78
N ASP A 215 -9.05 -25.49 22.63
CA ASP A 215 -8.12 -24.37 22.86
C ASP A 215 -8.36 -23.23 21.86
N VAL A 216 -8.64 -23.55 20.58
CA VAL A 216 -8.97 -22.54 19.57
C VAL A 216 -10.28 -21.82 19.92
N LEU A 217 -11.35 -22.55 20.28
CA LEU A 217 -12.62 -21.94 20.68
C LEU A 217 -12.43 -21.00 21.87
N LYS A 218 -11.67 -21.42 22.87
CA LYS A 218 -11.35 -20.60 24.04
C LYS A 218 -10.67 -19.30 23.63
N ASN A 219 -9.62 -19.38 22.82
CA ASN A 219 -8.90 -18.20 22.35
C ASN A 219 -9.78 -17.24 21.56
N VAL A 220 -10.66 -17.74 20.68
CA VAL A 220 -11.60 -16.90 19.91
C VAL A 220 -12.54 -16.14 20.85
N LEU A 221 -13.10 -16.81 21.86
CA LEU A 221 -13.98 -16.17 22.84
C LEU A 221 -13.25 -15.14 23.71
N ASP A 222 -12.02 -15.43 24.13
CA ASP A 222 -11.20 -14.51 24.94
C ASP A 222 -10.85 -13.24 24.13
N VAL A 223 -10.48 -13.41 22.85
CA VAL A 223 -10.20 -12.30 21.91
C VAL A 223 -11.46 -11.45 21.66
N ALA A 224 -12.60 -12.10 21.41
CA ALA A 224 -13.87 -11.41 21.22
C ALA A 224 -14.26 -10.60 22.47
N ARG A 225 -13.94 -11.13 23.66
CA ARG A 225 -14.18 -10.46 24.94
C ARG A 225 -13.29 -9.25 25.16
N GLU A 226 -12.00 -9.39 24.91
CA GLU A 226 -11.02 -8.32 25.12
C GLU A 226 -11.19 -7.18 24.10
N HIS A 227 -11.37 -7.53 22.83
CA HIS A 227 -11.33 -6.56 21.73
C HIS A 227 -12.71 -6.15 21.20
N LYS A 228 -13.80 -6.76 21.67
CA LYS A 228 -15.17 -6.49 21.23
C LYS A 228 -15.38 -6.66 19.72
N LYS A 229 -14.57 -7.53 19.10
CA LYS A 229 -14.56 -7.80 17.66
C LYS A 229 -14.29 -9.29 17.41
N TRP A 230 -14.94 -9.86 16.40
CA TRP A 230 -14.67 -11.23 15.95
C TRP A 230 -13.40 -11.34 15.10
N ARG A 231 -12.91 -10.20 14.59
CA ARG A 231 -11.68 -10.12 13.78
C ARG A 231 -10.61 -9.37 14.54
N VAL A 232 -9.42 -9.96 14.58
CA VAL A 232 -8.20 -9.29 15.01
C VAL A 232 -7.09 -9.49 14.00
N TRP A 233 -6.25 -8.48 13.89
CA TRP A 233 -5.03 -8.54 13.10
C TRP A 233 -3.90 -9.03 14.00
N VAL A 234 -2.99 -9.84 13.50
CA VAL A 234 -1.87 -10.32 14.32
C VAL A 234 -0.60 -10.27 13.48
N CYS A 235 0.45 -9.63 13.97
CA CYS A 235 1.80 -9.76 13.43
C CYS A 235 2.24 -11.22 13.57
N ARG A 236 2.80 -11.83 12.53
CA ARG A 236 3.43 -13.18 12.57
C ARG A 236 4.77 -13.20 11.84
N THR A 237 5.41 -12.04 11.75
CA THR A 237 6.77 -11.94 11.22
C THR A 237 7.75 -12.45 12.29
N LYS A 238 8.37 -11.54 13.05
CA LYS A 238 9.24 -11.87 14.21
C LYS A 238 8.54 -11.60 15.55
N CYS A 239 7.23 -11.43 15.50
CA CYS A 239 6.45 -10.97 16.65
C CYS A 239 5.04 -11.54 16.58
N ASP A 240 4.36 -11.62 17.72
CA ASP A 240 2.99 -12.10 17.87
C ASP A 240 2.02 -10.97 18.26
N LYS A 241 2.35 -9.71 17.91
CA LYS A 241 1.55 -8.54 18.30
C LYS A 241 0.15 -8.61 17.70
N VAL A 242 -0.86 -8.71 18.57
CA VAL A 242 -2.27 -8.57 18.21
C VAL A 242 -2.60 -7.08 18.07
N CYS A 243 -3.25 -6.74 16.97
CA CYS A 243 -3.68 -5.41 16.57
C CYS A 243 -5.21 -5.41 16.37
N SER A 244 -5.86 -4.40 16.93
CA SER A 244 -7.32 -4.24 16.98
C SER A 244 -7.92 -3.62 15.71
N SER A 245 -7.08 -3.02 14.86
CA SER A 245 -7.43 -2.37 13.60
C SER A 245 -6.37 -2.60 12.53
N ALA A 246 -6.75 -2.39 11.26
CA ALA A 246 -5.83 -2.44 10.14
C ALA A 246 -4.77 -1.35 10.26
N GLU A 247 -5.15 -0.15 10.72
CA GLU A 247 -4.26 0.97 11.00
C GLU A 247 -3.21 0.62 12.06
N GLU A 248 -3.61 0.04 13.19
CA GLU A 248 -2.67 -0.39 14.23
C GLU A 248 -1.69 -1.43 13.67
N CYS A 249 -2.17 -2.39 12.88
CA CYS A 249 -1.35 -3.41 12.24
C CYS A 249 -0.37 -2.79 11.24
N ARG A 250 -0.84 -1.85 10.41
CA ARG A 250 -0.03 -1.12 9.45
C ARG A 250 1.08 -0.34 10.14
N THR A 251 0.74 0.47 11.15
CA THR A 251 1.71 1.24 11.93
C THR A 251 2.73 0.31 12.59
N HIS A 252 2.28 -0.81 13.14
CA HIS A 252 3.16 -1.81 13.73
C HIS A 252 4.13 -2.40 12.69
N LEU A 253 3.65 -2.83 11.52
CA LEU A 253 4.48 -3.35 10.43
C LEU A 253 5.51 -2.30 9.97
N GLU A 254 5.07 -1.06 9.76
CA GLU A 254 5.94 0.05 9.36
C GLU A 254 7.03 0.31 10.42
N GLN A 255 6.68 0.31 11.70
CA GLN A 255 7.59 0.66 12.79
C GLN A 255 8.52 -0.47 13.26
N LYS A 256 8.11 -1.73 13.14
CA LYS A 256 8.87 -2.89 13.66
C LYS A 256 9.46 -3.77 12.57
N HIS A 257 8.84 -3.82 11.39
CA HIS A 257 9.25 -4.73 10.31
C HIS A 257 9.73 -4.01 9.05
N ALA A 258 9.35 -2.74 8.86
CA ALA A 258 9.95 -1.85 7.88
C ALA A 258 10.87 -0.80 8.52
N ALA A 259 11.15 -0.92 9.82
CA ALA A 259 11.91 0.06 10.61
C ALA A 259 13.30 0.38 10.04
N VAL A 260 13.94 -0.60 9.41
CA VAL A 260 15.27 -0.49 8.77
C VAL A 260 15.24 0.48 7.57
N PHE A 261 14.06 0.76 7.02
CA PHE A 261 13.87 1.62 5.84
C PHE A 261 13.40 3.03 6.20
N LYS A 262 13.52 3.45 7.46
CA LYS A 262 13.19 4.81 7.86
C LYS A 262 14.17 5.81 7.21
N PRO A 263 13.66 6.84 6.52
CA PRO A 263 14.51 7.93 6.05
C PRO A 263 15.23 8.63 7.23
N SER A 264 16.35 9.30 6.91
CA SER A 264 17.19 9.95 7.92
C SER A 264 16.51 11.11 8.63
N SER A 265 15.57 11.80 7.98
CA SER A 265 14.74 12.86 8.57
C SER A 265 13.28 12.78 8.09
N GLU A 266 12.38 13.50 8.77
CA GLU A 266 10.99 13.66 8.32
C GLU A 266 10.89 14.49 7.02
N GLU A 267 11.84 15.39 6.77
CA GLU A 267 11.91 16.22 5.54
C GLU A 267 12.18 15.38 4.28
N ASP A 268 12.90 14.26 4.45
CA ASP A 268 13.15 13.30 3.40
C ASP A 268 11.85 12.57 2.96
N VAL A 269 10.86 12.45 3.85
CA VAL A 269 9.59 11.76 3.59
C VAL A 269 8.72 12.60 2.66
N VAL A 270 8.15 11.96 1.64
CA VAL A 270 7.13 12.61 0.82
C VAL A 270 5.81 12.61 1.59
N MET A 271 5.46 13.77 2.14
CA MET A 271 4.21 13.96 2.86
C MET A 271 3.04 14.05 1.88
N ARG A 272 1.98 13.28 2.17
CA ARG A 272 0.73 13.36 1.41
C ARG A 272 0.03 14.68 1.68
N ILE A 273 -0.75 15.12 0.71
CA ILE A 273 -1.57 16.30 0.88
C ILE A 273 -2.61 16.09 2.00
N GLY A 274 -2.77 17.10 2.85
CA GLY A 274 -3.77 17.05 3.92
C GLY A 274 -5.21 17.05 3.37
N VAL A 275 -6.13 16.40 4.10
CA VAL A 275 -7.56 16.28 3.75
C VAL A 275 -8.20 17.63 3.46
N ASN A 276 -7.81 18.68 4.19
CA ASN A 276 -8.32 20.03 3.97
C ASN A 276 -7.99 20.54 2.55
N TRP A 277 -6.75 20.40 2.12
CA TRP A 277 -6.34 20.89 0.80
C TRP A 277 -6.97 20.05 -0.32
N ALA A 278 -7.08 18.73 -0.15
CA ALA A 278 -7.80 17.86 -1.08
C ALA A 278 -9.26 18.31 -1.31
N LYS A 279 -9.97 18.66 -0.22
CA LYS A 279 -11.33 19.23 -0.30
C LYS A 279 -11.38 20.56 -1.08
N LYS A 280 -10.38 21.42 -0.87
CA LYS A 280 -10.29 22.71 -1.58
C LYS A 280 -10.11 22.54 -3.09
N ILE A 281 -9.34 21.55 -3.55
CA ILE A 281 -9.20 21.27 -5.00
C ILE A 281 -10.53 20.83 -5.61
N GLN A 282 -11.24 19.91 -4.93
CA GLN A 282 -12.48 19.34 -5.42
C GLN A 282 -13.56 20.42 -5.58
N GLY A 283 -13.59 21.38 -4.64
CA GLY A 283 -14.51 22.51 -4.66
C GLY A 283 -14.15 23.65 -5.63
N GLY A 284 -14.97 24.70 -5.60
CA GLY A 284 -14.72 25.99 -6.22
C GLY A 284 -14.90 26.09 -7.73
N THR A 285 -15.14 27.32 -8.17
CA THR A 285 -15.25 27.70 -9.58
C THR A 285 -13.87 28.12 -10.07
N TRP A 286 -13.23 27.25 -10.86
CA TRP A 286 -11.89 27.46 -11.41
C TRP A 286 -11.96 28.41 -12.62
N GLU A 287 -12.28 29.67 -12.35
CA GLU A 287 -12.38 30.72 -13.37
C GLU A 287 -11.19 31.69 -13.30
N PRO A 288 -10.74 32.21 -14.44
CA PRO A 288 -9.59 33.10 -14.47
C PRO A 288 -9.89 34.39 -13.72
N VAL A 289 -8.98 34.78 -12.83
CA VAL A 289 -9.04 36.07 -12.14
C VAL A 289 -8.49 37.15 -13.08
N ARG A 290 -9.11 38.33 -13.06
CA ARG A 290 -8.63 39.55 -13.70
C ARG A 290 -7.46 40.09 -12.87
N THR A 291 -6.27 39.59 -13.19
CA THR A 291 -5.06 39.71 -12.37
C THR A 291 -4.70 41.16 -12.04
N VAL A 292 -4.79 42.10 -12.99
CA VAL A 292 -4.48 43.52 -12.75
C VAL A 292 -5.35 44.11 -11.64
N ALA A 293 -6.68 43.97 -11.76
CA ALA A 293 -7.63 44.47 -10.77
C ALA A 293 -7.44 43.79 -9.41
N ALA A 294 -7.21 42.48 -9.40
CA ALA A 294 -6.97 41.74 -8.16
C ALA A 294 -5.65 42.16 -7.47
N VAL A 295 -4.60 42.45 -8.24
CA VAL A 295 -3.32 42.95 -7.71
C VAL A 295 -3.48 44.35 -7.11
N GLU A 296 -4.25 45.24 -7.76
CA GLU A 296 -4.58 46.55 -7.19
C GLU A 296 -5.35 46.43 -5.87
N MET A 297 -6.32 45.52 -5.80
CA MET A 297 -7.06 45.23 -4.56
C MET A 297 -6.14 44.77 -3.43
N ILE A 298 -5.16 43.91 -3.73
CA ILE A 298 -4.19 43.40 -2.75
C ILE A 298 -3.24 44.52 -2.29
N LYS A 299 -2.69 45.29 -3.23
CA LYS A 299 -1.74 46.38 -2.96
C LYS A 299 -2.37 47.53 -2.18
N ALA A 300 -3.67 47.77 -2.37
CA ALA A 300 -4.40 48.76 -1.60
C ALA A 300 -4.61 48.34 -0.12
N GLU A 301 -4.18 47.12 0.25
CA GLU A 301 -4.27 46.54 1.59
C GLU A 301 -5.65 46.69 2.24
N LEU A 302 -6.71 46.65 1.43
CA LEU A 302 -8.07 46.87 1.92
C LEU A 302 -8.42 45.78 2.94
N GLU A 303 -8.82 46.18 4.15
CA GLU A 303 -9.24 45.26 5.21
C GLU A 303 -10.32 44.28 4.71
N TYR A 304 -11.20 44.75 3.83
CA TYR A 304 -12.18 43.95 3.10
C TYR A 304 -11.58 42.75 2.33
N VAL A 305 -10.42 42.92 1.68
CA VAL A 305 -9.72 41.83 0.99
C VAL A 305 -9.18 40.81 1.99
N LYS A 306 -8.64 41.28 3.12
CA LYS A 306 -8.19 40.42 4.22
C LYS A 306 -9.36 39.64 4.84
N ASP A 307 -10.54 40.26 4.96
CA ASP A 307 -11.75 39.67 5.53
C ASP A 307 -12.30 38.52 4.67
N PHE A 308 -12.50 38.75 3.37
CA PHE A 308 -13.06 37.70 2.52
C PHE A 308 -12.03 36.60 2.24
N THR A 309 -10.74 36.93 2.15
CA THR A 309 -9.68 35.92 2.00
C THR A 309 -9.54 35.07 3.26
N SER A 310 -9.64 35.66 4.44
CA SER A 310 -9.67 34.94 5.73
C SER A 310 -10.89 34.02 5.84
N THR A 311 -12.05 34.45 5.36
CA THR A 311 -13.27 33.62 5.30
C THR A 311 -13.11 32.48 4.28
N SER A 312 -12.50 32.77 3.13
CA SER A 312 -12.22 31.81 2.08
C SER A 312 -11.18 30.76 2.51
N ARG A 313 -10.34 31.03 3.52
CA ARG A 313 -9.34 30.09 4.06
C ARG A 313 -9.92 28.73 4.43
N LYS A 314 -11.14 28.71 4.99
CA LYS A 314 -11.84 27.47 5.40
C LYS A 314 -12.45 26.73 4.20
N LYS A 315 -12.99 27.47 3.22
CA LYS A 315 -13.69 26.91 2.05
C LYS A 315 -12.76 26.66 0.86
N GLY A 316 -11.58 27.27 0.85
CA GLY A 316 -10.65 27.35 -0.27
C GLY A 316 -10.99 28.42 -1.31
N TRP A 317 -12.16 29.06 -1.27
CA TRP A 317 -12.66 29.85 -2.40
C TRP A 317 -13.45 31.09 -1.97
N SER A 318 -13.30 32.18 -2.72
CA SER A 318 -14.10 33.41 -2.66
C SER A 318 -14.65 33.77 -4.04
N ASN A 319 -15.90 34.22 -4.11
CA ASN A 319 -16.51 34.74 -5.35
C ASN A 319 -16.28 36.25 -5.52
N GLU A 320 -15.55 36.87 -4.61
CA GLU A 320 -15.33 38.33 -4.56
C GLU A 320 -14.11 38.76 -5.38
N TRP A 321 -13.31 37.80 -5.86
CA TRP A 321 -12.24 38.09 -6.81
C TRP A 321 -12.82 38.47 -8.18
N PRO A 322 -12.24 39.49 -8.86
CA PRO A 322 -12.73 39.92 -10.16
C PRO A 322 -12.46 38.82 -11.19
N VAL A 323 -13.51 38.32 -11.84
CA VAL A 323 -13.39 37.28 -12.88
C VAL A 323 -13.08 37.92 -14.24
N ALA A 324 -12.18 37.31 -14.99
CA ALA A 324 -11.87 37.65 -16.37
C ALA A 324 -12.69 36.78 -17.34
N ALA A 325 -13.08 37.35 -18.48
CA ALA A 325 -13.58 36.56 -19.61
C ALA A 325 -12.36 36.14 -20.45
N ASP A 326 -11.81 34.96 -20.15
CA ASP A 326 -10.71 34.33 -20.91
C ASP A 326 -10.97 32.83 -21.03
N GLU A 327 -11.52 32.42 -22.17
CA GLU A 327 -11.91 31.04 -22.44
C GLU A 327 -10.71 30.09 -22.45
N GLU A 328 -9.54 30.54 -22.93
CA GLU A 328 -8.32 29.71 -22.98
C GLU A 328 -7.82 29.42 -21.55
N ARG A 329 -7.74 30.44 -20.69
CA ARG A 329 -7.37 30.27 -19.28
C ARG A 329 -8.40 29.42 -18.54
N SER A 330 -9.70 29.64 -18.78
CA SER A 330 -10.77 28.82 -18.18
C SER A 330 -10.62 27.33 -18.57
N GLY A 331 -10.32 27.04 -19.84
CA GLY A 331 -10.04 25.68 -20.31
C GLY A 331 -8.84 25.05 -19.59
N LEU A 332 -7.71 25.76 -19.53
CA LEU A 332 -6.50 25.27 -18.85
C LEU A 332 -6.73 25.03 -17.35
N LEU A 333 -7.44 25.93 -16.67
CA LEU A 333 -7.77 25.79 -15.25
C LEU A 333 -8.65 24.56 -14.98
N LYS A 334 -9.62 24.27 -15.85
CA LYS A 334 -10.45 23.06 -15.77
C LYS A 334 -9.61 21.79 -15.95
N GLU A 335 -8.70 21.76 -16.92
CA GLU A 335 -7.78 20.63 -17.12
C GLU A 335 -6.88 20.41 -15.90
N ILE A 336 -6.29 21.48 -15.36
CA ILE A 336 -5.45 21.41 -14.15
C ILE A 336 -6.25 20.89 -12.96
N LYS A 337 -7.49 21.36 -12.77
CA LYS A 337 -8.39 20.86 -11.72
C LYS A 337 -8.57 19.34 -11.85
N LEU A 338 -8.91 18.85 -13.03
CA LEU A 338 -9.13 17.42 -13.27
C LEU A 338 -7.89 16.59 -12.94
N LEU A 339 -6.69 17.06 -13.34
CA LEU A 339 -5.43 16.39 -13.05
C LEU A 339 -5.14 16.36 -11.54
N LEU A 340 -5.30 17.49 -10.83
CA LEU A 340 -5.09 17.55 -9.38
C LEU A 340 -6.09 16.68 -8.61
N VAL A 341 -7.37 16.68 -9.00
CA VAL A 341 -8.39 15.79 -8.42
C VAL A 341 -8.03 14.33 -8.64
N SER A 342 -7.60 13.97 -9.85
CA SER A 342 -7.15 12.61 -10.15
C SER A 342 -5.98 12.19 -9.26
N LEU A 343 -4.94 13.02 -9.13
CA LEU A 343 -3.79 12.75 -8.27
C LEU A 343 -4.17 12.64 -6.79
N CYS A 344 -5.17 13.41 -6.33
CA CYS A 344 -5.72 13.29 -4.99
C CYS A 344 -6.44 11.94 -4.78
N ASN A 345 -7.32 11.56 -5.71
CA ASN A 345 -8.09 10.32 -5.60
C ASN A 345 -7.18 9.08 -5.61
N HIS A 346 -6.10 9.10 -6.40
CA HIS A 346 -5.08 8.05 -6.42
C HIS A 346 -4.08 8.13 -5.24
N GLN A 347 -4.23 9.09 -4.32
CA GLN A 347 -3.34 9.31 -3.17
C GLN A 347 -1.87 9.58 -3.56
N ILE A 348 -1.64 10.18 -4.72
CA ILE A 348 -0.30 10.50 -5.27
C ILE A 348 0.11 11.93 -4.93
N LEU A 349 -0.86 12.84 -4.78
CA LEU A 349 -0.58 14.25 -4.59
C LEU A 349 0.14 14.52 -3.25
N SER A 350 1.36 15.03 -3.34
CA SER A 350 2.22 15.32 -2.20
C SER A 350 2.29 16.81 -1.87
N CYS A 351 2.76 17.14 -0.66
CA CYS A 351 3.07 18.52 -0.28
C CYS A 351 4.11 19.14 -1.22
N SER A 352 5.15 18.41 -1.63
CA SER A 352 6.15 18.94 -2.57
C SER A 352 5.56 19.31 -3.94
N ILE A 353 4.63 18.51 -4.48
CA ILE A 353 3.93 18.86 -5.73
C ILE A 353 3.06 20.10 -5.51
N ARG A 354 2.32 20.17 -4.40
CA ARG A 354 1.55 21.36 -4.05
C ARG A 354 2.45 22.58 -3.98
N ASP A 355 3.54 22.52 -3.23
CA ASP A 355 4.44 23.66 -2.99
C ASP A 355 5.07 24.14 -4.30
N TRP A 356 5.43 23.20 -5.19
CA TRP A 356 5.90 23.53 -6.54
C TRP A 356 4.82 24.25 -7.36
N VAL A 357 3.58 23.73 -7.41
CA VAL A 357 2.46 24.39 -8.12
C VAL A 357 2.19 25.79 -7.52
N MET A 358 2.21 25.91 -6.20
CA MET A 358 1.95 27.16 -5.48
C MET A 358 3.09 28.17 -5.59
N SER A 359 4.29 27.74 -5.99
CA SER A 359 5.39 28.66 -6.30
C SER A 359 5.10 29.55 -7.52
N PHE A 360 4.27 29.08 -8.47
CA PHE A 360 3.91 29.86 -9.66
C PHE A 360 3.09 31.11 -9.29
N PRO A 361 1.95 31.00 -8.56
CA PRO A 361 1.21 32.20 -8.14
C PRO A 361 2.06 33.17 -7.34
N VAL A 362 2.90 32.67 -6.43
CA VAL A 362 3.79 33.53 -5.63
C VAL A 362 4.76 34.31 -6.52
N LYS A 363 5.47 33.62 -7.42
CA LYS A 363 6.39 34.27 -8.37
C LYS A 363 5.67 35.25 -9.29
N HIS A 364 4.48 34.89 -9.79
CA HIS A 364 3.68 35.74 -10.66
C HIS A 364 3.25 37.04 -9.97
N LEU A 365 2.71 36.94 -8.74
CA LEU A 365 2.26 38.10 -7.97
C LEU A 365 3.43 39.01 -7.57
N ARG A 366 4.59 38.46 -7.20
CA ARG A 366 5.80 39.24 -6.93
C ARG A 366 6.27 40.01 -8.18
N LYS A 367 6.26 39.39 -9.37
CA LYS A 367 6.58 40.07 -10.64
C LYS A 367 5.65 41.24 -10.93
N LEU A 368 4.40 41.16 -10.47
CA LEU A 368 3.42 42.24 -10.57
C LEU A 368 3.53 43.27 -9.43
N GLY A 369 4.56 43.17 -8.59
CA GLY A 369 4.89 44.12 -7.53
C GLY A 369 4.09 43.94 -6.24
N VAL A 370 3.46 42.78 -6.00
CA VAL A 370 2.83 42.46 -4.72
C VAL A 370 3.91 42.03 -3.71
N SER A 371 3.92 42.61 -2.51
CA SER A 371 4.87 42.24 -1.46
C SER A 371 4.62 40.82 -0.92
N GLU A 372 5.64 40.21 -0.33
CA GLU A 372 5.52 38.88 0.26
C GLU A 372 4.58 38.89 1.48
N GLU A 373 4.63 39.95 2.29
CA GLU A 373 3.71 40.17 3.41
C GLU A 373 2.26 40.21 2.94
N SER A 374 1.96 40.94 1.84
CA SER A 374 0.62 41.03 1.28
C SER A 374 0.07 39.67 0.81
N ILE A 375 0.93 38.83 0.21
CA ILE A 375 0.56 37.49 -0.24
C ILE A 375 0.20 36.59 0.96
N ILE A 376 0.96 36.72 2.06
CA ILE A 376 0.75 35.97 3.31
C ILE A 376 -0.52 36.46 4.02
N ASP A 377 -0.69 37.77 4.16
CA ASP A 377 -1.86 38.40 4.78
C ASP A 377 -3.15 38.01 4.07
N CYS A 378 -3.13 38.00 2.73
CA CYS A 378 -4.27 37.58 1.91
C CYS A 378 -4.41 36.04 1.82
N ARG A 379 -3.57 35.26 2.52
CA ARG A 379 -3.64 33.79 2.62
C ARG A 379 -3.66 33.07 1.26
N LEU A 380 -3.09 33.68 0.22
CA LEU A 380 -3.20 33.20 -1.16
C LEU A 380 -2.49 31.87 -1.39
N VAL A 381 -1.44 31.60 -0.62
CA VAL A 381 -0.67 30.34 -0.68
C VAL A 381 -1.44 29.16 -0.04
N GLU A 382 -2.38 29.44 0.86
CA GLU A 382 -3.18 28.42 1.55
C GLU A 382 -4.39 27.93 0.73
N SER A 383 -4.61 28.52 -0.45
CA SER A 383 -5.75 28.23 -1.32
C SER A 383 -5.29 27.92 -2.76
N PRO A 384 -5.82 26.84 -3.39
CA PRO A 384 -5.58 26.59 -4.81
C PRO A 384 -6.18 27.67 -5.72
N GLN A 385 -7.08 28.54 -5.21
CA GLN A 385 -7.68 29.63 -6.00
C GLN A 385 -6.63 30.61 -6.54
N SER A 386 -5.47 30.77 -5.88
CA SER A 386 -4.41 31.64 -6.38
C SER A 386 -3.83 31.19 -7.73
N ILE A 387 -4.01 29.91 -8.12
CA ILE A 387 -3.68 29.41 -9.47
C ILE A 387 -4.51 30.15 -10.53
N CYS A 388 -5.71 30.62 -10.19
CA CYS A 388 -6.59 31.36 -11.10
C CYS A 388 -6.03 32.74 -11.49
N PHE A 389 -5.01 33.26 -10.79
CA PHE A 389 -4.35 34.53 -11.10
C PHE A 389 -3.34 34.39 -12.24
N LEU A 390 -2.92 33.17 -12.56
CA LEU A 390 -1.84 32.90 -13.51
C LEU A 390 -2.22 33.19 -14.96
N GLY A 391 -1.21 33.54 -15.75
CA GLY A 391 -1.28 33.67 -17.19
C GLY A 391 -1.24 32.32 -17.91
N ARG A 392 -1.41 32.36 -19.23
CA ARG A 392 -1.54 31.16 -20.07
C ARG A 392 -0.29 30.28 -20.05
N ASP A 393 0.89 30.87 -20.11
CA ASP A 393 2.15 30.12 -20.19
C ASP A 393 2.44 29.37 -18.89
N GLU A 394 2.17 30.00 -17.74
CA GLU A 394 2.34 29.39 -16.42
C GLU A 394 1.35 28.23 -16.22
N LEU A 395 0.10 28.42 -16.63
CA LEU A 395 -0.91 27.36 -16.62
C LEU A 395 -0.52 26.19 -17.55
N LYS A 396 0.02 26.48 -18.74
CA LYS A 396 0.53 25.46 -19.67
C LYS A 396 1.69 24.68 -19.06
N GLN A 397 2.59 25.33 -18.32
CA GLN A 397 3.69 24.68 -17.60
C GLN A 397 3.19 23.77 -16.48
N ILE A 398 2.28 24.26 -15.64
CA ILE A 398 1.67 23.46 -14.56
C ILE A 398 0.96 22.24 -15.16
N ARG A 399 0.12 22.44 -16.17
CA ARG A 399 -0.57 21.35 -16.86
C ARG A 399 0.41 20.34 -17.43
N GLY A 400 1.42 20.80 -18.18
CA GLY A 400 2.41 19.93 -18.81
C GLY A 400 3.21 19.12 -17.79
N PHE A 401 3.49 19.69 -16.61
CA PHE A 401 4.09 18.96 -15.51
C PHE A 401 3.14 17.89 -14.93
N LEU A 402 1.91 18.28 -14.60
CA LEU A 402 0.93 17.35 -14.01
C LEU A 402 0.60 16.19 -14.95
N GLN A 403 0.53 16.41 -16.26
CA GLN A 403 0.33 15.36 -17.28
C GLN A 403 1.46 14.33 -17.34
N LYS A 404 2.69 14.70 -16.96
CA LYS A 404 3.82 13.76 -16.90
C LYS A 404 3.74 12.82 -15.70
N ILE A 405 2.91 13.12 -14.70
CA ILE A 405 2.74 12.29 -13.51
C ILE A 405 1.80 11.13 -13.85
N LYS A 406 2.37 9.93 -14.00
CA LYS A 406 1.58 8.71 -14.19
C LYS A 406 0.80 8.36 -12.92
N CYS A 407 -0.52 8.22 -13.06
CA CYS A 407 -1.39 7.81 -11.95
C CYS A 407 -1.38 6.29 -11.75
N GLU A 408 -1.16 5.52 -12.82
CA GLU A 408 -1.12 4.07 -12.76
C GLU A 408 0.24 3.56 -12.27
N ARG A 409 0.19 2.70 -11.25
CA ARG A 409 1.39 2.06 -10.69
C ARG A 409 1.62 0.73 -11.39
N HIS A 410 2.48 0.71 -12.39
CA HIS A 410 2.94 -0.55 -13.01
C HIS A 410 3.98 -1.30 -12.16
N ASP A 411 3.89 -1.19 -10.83
CA ASP A 411 4.76 -1.88 -9.87
C ASP A 411 4.12 -3.14 -9.28
N GLY A 412 2.88 -3.46 -9.64
CA GLY A 412 2.20 -4.68 -9.22
C GLY A 412 1.58 -4.62 -7.82
N THR A 413 1.69 -3.48 -7.12
CA THR A 413 1.17 -3.34 -5.75
C THR A 413 -0.36 -3.50 -5.69
N ASP A 414 -1.08 -3.01 -6.70
CA ASP A 414 -2.54 -3.14 -6.76
C ASP A 414 -3.01 -4.60 -6.91
N HIS A 415 -2.20 -5.43 -7.59
CA HIS A 415 -2.46 -6.88 -7.66
C HIS A 415 -2.32 -7.54 -6.29
N VAL A 416 -1.35 -7.10 -5.47
CA VAL A 416 -1.21 -7.59 -4.08
C VAL A 416 -2.43 -7.22 -3.25
N GLY A 417 -2.92 -5.98 -3.39
CA GLY A 417 -4.15 -5.53 -2.74
C GLY A 417 -5.35 -6.41 -3.11
N ARG A 418 -5.61 -6.59 -4.42
CA ARG A 418 -6.71 -7.44 -4.90
C ARG A 418 -6.56 -8.92 -4.51
N ALA A 419 -5.34 -9.45 -4.46
CA ALA A 419 -5.10 -10.82 -4.00
C ALA A 419 -5.46 -10.98 -2.52
N VAL A 420 -5.12 -9.99 -1.69
CA VAL A 420 -5.51 -9.94 -0.28
C VAL A 420 -7.03 -9.78 -0.16
N ASP A 421 -7.64 -8.86 -0.89
CA ASP A 421 -9.09 -8.65 -0.86
C ASP A 421 -9.84 -9.93 -1.26
N SER A 422 -9.41 -10.62 -2.32
CA SER A 422 -9.98 -11.91 -2.72
C SER A 422 -9.87 -12.99 -1.62
N LEU A 423 -8.77 -12.98 -0.86
CA LEU A 423 -8.60 -13.88 0.28
C LEU A 423 -9.48 -13.48 1.47
N LEU A 424 -9.59 -12.18 1.73
CA LEU A 424 -10.45 -11.62 2.77
C LEU A 424 -11.93 -11.89 2.47
N ASP A 425 -12.35 -11.78 1.22
CA ASP A 425 -13.73 -12.04 0.78
C ASP A 425 -14.19 -13.44 1.11
N ARG A 426 -13.30 -14.44 1.00
CA ARG A 426 -13.58 -15.84 1.37
C ARG A 426 -13.81 -16.05 2.87
N ILE A 427 -13.32 -15.14 3.69
CA ILE A 427 -13.37 -15.22 5.16
C ILE A 427 -14.28 -14.14 5.76
N ARG A 428 -15.00 -13.39 4.91
CA ARG A 428 -15.97 -12.40 5.37
C ARG A 428 -17.06 -13.11 6.14
N ILE A 429 -17.19 -12.71 7.39
CA ILE A 429 -18.31 -13.10 8.23
C ILE A 429 -19.54 -12.42 7.63
N LYS A 430 -20.48 -13.22 7.12
CA LYS A 430 -21.73 -12.71 6.55
C LYS A 430 -22.71 -12.38 7.69
N GLU A 431 -22.76 -13.18 8.74
CA GLU A 431 -23.74 -13.08 9.83
C GLU A 431 -23.21 -12.35 11.07
N ASN A 432 -24.06 -11.57 11.74
CA ASN A 432 -23.74 -11.02 13.05
C ASN A 432 -23.88 -12.08 14.14
N ILE A 433 -22.92 -12.08 15.07
CA ILE A 433 -23.02 -12.81 16.33
C ILE A 433 -22.85 -11.79 17.46
N ASP A 434 -23.96 -11.43 18.10
CA ASP A 434 -23.98 -10.50 19.22
C ASP A 434 -23.86 -11.26 20.55
N ILE A 435 -23.57 -10.54 21.64
CA ILE A 435 -23.28 -11.15 22.95
C ILE A 435 -24.13 -10.48 24.04
N ASP A 436 -24.55 -11.27 25.02
CA ASP A 436 -25.26 -10.77 26.19
C ASP A 436 -24.35 -10.02 27.18
N VAL A 437 -24.81 -8.87 27.68
CA VAL A 437 -24.09 -8.06 28.68
C VAL A 437 -24.20 -8.69 30.06
N ASP A 438 -25.41 -9.12 30.42
CA ASP A 438 -25.79 -9.43 31.80
C ASP A 438 -25.20 -10.76 32.33
N ALA A 439 -24.60 -11.59 31.47
CA ALA A 439 -24.16 -12.93 31.87
C ALA A 439 -22.74 -13.33 31.41
N GLN A 440 -21.77 -12.41 31.47
CA GLN A 440 -20.35 -12.76 31.32
C GLN A 440 -19.98 -13.48 30.01
N PHE A 441 -20.68 -13.21 28.89
CA PHE A 441 -20.59 -13.99 27.64
C PHE A 441 -21.20 -15.40 27.81
N SER A 442 -22.43 -15.50 28.28
CA SER A 442 -23.11 -16.79 28.43
C SER A 442 -23.84 -17.21 27.16
N LEU A 443 -24.33 -16.23 26.39
CA LEU A 443 -25.13 -16.43 25.19
C LEU A 443 -24.50 -15.74 23.99
N LEU A 444 -24.43 -16.48 22.88
CA LEU A 444 -24.20 -15.97 21.54
C LEU A 444 -25.55 -15.80 20.86
N LEU A 445 -25.82 -14.61 20.35
CA LEU A 445 -27.05 -14.24 19.67
C LEU A 445 -26.79 -14.23 18.16
N LEU A 446 -27.36 -15.20 17.45
CA LEU A 446 -27.25 -15.30 16.00
C LEU A 446 -27.98 -14.15 15.29
N ASP A 447 -27.60 -13.88 14.05
CA ASP A 447 -28.12 -12.74 13.31
C ASP A 447 -29.64 -12.77 13.14
N LYS A 448 -30.33 -11.73 13.62
CA LYS A 448 -31.78 -11.57 13.46
C LYS A 448 -32.27 -11.63 12.01
N ARG A 449 -31.40 -11.35 11.02
CA ARG A 449 -31.73 -11.44 9.60
C ARG A 449 -32.04 -12.88 9.17
N LEU A 450 -31.47 -13.89 9.81
CA LEU A 450 -31.74 -15.30 9.54
C LEU A 450 -33.19 -15.71 9.86
N LEU A 451 -33.92 -14.89 10.62
CA LEU A 451 -35.36 -15.08 10.88
C LEU A 451 -36.26 -14.44 9.80
N LYS A 452 -35.71 -13.52 8.99
CA LYS A 452 -36.40 -12.86 7.88
C LYS A 452 -36.06 -13.59 6.57
N ARG A 453 -36.80 -13.27 5.50
CA ARG A 453 -36.46 -13.56 4.10
C ARG A 453 -36.06 -12.24 3.47
N ASN A 454 -34.80 -11.83 3.53
CA ASN A 454 -34.37 -10.53 2.97
C ASN A 454 -32.92 -10.53 2.47
N ASN A 455 -32.72 -10.03 1.26
CA ASN A 455 -31.43 -9.91 0.57
C ASN A 455 -30.64 -8.64 0.96
N ASP A 456 -30.80 -8.13 2.19
CA ASP A 456 -30.11 -6.90 2.59
C ASP A 456 -28.59 -7.16 2.63
N PRO A 457 -27.76 -6.36 1.94
CA PRO A 457 -26.33 -6.59 1.86
C PRO A 457 -25.68 -6.71 3.24
N PHE A 458 -24.70 -7.61 3.33
CA PHE A 458 -23.82 -7.70 4.48
C PHE A 458 -22.92 -6.46 4.53
N ASP A 459 -22.68 -5.93 5.74
CA ASP A 459 -21.84 -4.74 5.94
C ASP A 459 -20.54 -5.21 6.57
N ASP A 460 -19.42 -4.72 6.05
CA ASP A 460 -18.12 -5.38 6.07
C ASP A 460 -17.32 -5.16 7.34
N ASP A 461 -17.75 -4.25 8.24
CA ASP A 461 -16.93 -3.82 9.38
C ASP A 461 -17.72 -3.69 10.70
N ARG A 462 -18.26 -4.82 11.17
CA ARG A 462 -19.22 -4.82 12.28
C ARG A 462 -18.58 -5.13 13.64
N GLU A 463 -18.81 -4.23 14.60
CA GLU A 463 -18.51 -4.41 16.03
C GLU A 463 -19.48 -5.41 16.68
N ILE A 464 -19.01 -6.13 17.70
CA ILE A 464 -19.87 -7.01 18.51
C ILE A 464 -20.79 -6.13 19.34
N LYS A 465 -22.11 -6.29 19.20
CA LYS A 465 -23.05 -5.59 20.08
C LYS A 465 -23.22 -6.36 21.37
N PHE A 466 -23.18 -5.59 22.44
CA PHE A 466 -23.42 -6.06 23.80
C PHE A 466 -24.88 -5.75 24.14
N ILE A 467 -25.68 -6.79 24.34
CA ILE A 467 -27.13 -6.71 24.52
C ILE A 467 -27.49 -6.92 25.98
N ASP A 468 -28.06 -5.90 26.61
CA ASP A 468 -28.47 -5.94 28.03
C ASP A 468 -29.61 -6.93 28.28
N LYS A 469 -30.57 -7.00 27.35
CA LYS A 469 -31.75 -7.88 27.45
C LYS A 469 -31.79 -8.86 26.27
N PRO A 470 -31.11 -10.01 26.38
CA PRO A 470 -31.06 -11.01 25.31
C PRO A 470 -32.45 -11.57 24.96
N ASP A 471 -33.38 -11.60 25.92
CA ASP A 471 -34.74 -12.10 25.69
C ASP A 471 -35.58 -11.21 24.77
N SER A 472 -35.35 -9.89 24.81
CA SER A 472 -36.05 -8.95 23.93
C SER A 472 -35.33 -8.68 22.61
N HIS A 473 -34.12 -9.22 22.40
CA HIS A 473 -33.29 -8.94 21.22
C HIS A 473 -34.00 -9.25 19.89
N TYR A 474 -34.84 -10.28 19.86
CA TYR A 474 -35.56 -10.73 18.67
C TYR A 474 -37.04 -10.30 18.62
N ASP A 475 -37.51 -9.48 19.56
CA ASP A 475 -38.94 -9.15 19.65
C ASP A 475 -39.46 -8.40 18.43
N GLU A 476 -38.62 -7.51 17.89
CA GLU A 476 -38.89 -6.73 16.68
C GLU A 476 -38.57 -7.50 15.38
N ALA A 477 -37.94 -8.67 15.48
CA ALA A 477 -37.58 -9.46 14.30
C ALA A 477 -38.84 -10.11 13.69
N GLN A 478 -39.05 -9.89 12.38
CA GLN A 478 -40.10 -10.57 11.63
C GLN A 478 -39.70 -12.03 11.40
N VAL A 479 -40.35 -12.96 12.10
CA VAL A 479 -40.06 -14.40 12.04
C VAL A 479 -40.92 -15.08 10.97
N LYS A 480 -40.62 -14.80 9.70
CA LYS A 480 -41.39 -15.32 8.55
C LYS A 480 -40.55 -16.07 7.52
N GLY A 481 -39.22 -16.06 7.66
CA GLY A 481 -38.28 -16.66 6.71
C GLY A 481 -37.77 -18.05 7.14
N ASP A 482 -37.10 -18.68 6.19
CA ASP A 482 -36.40 -19.96 6.30
C ASP A 482 -34.90 -19.81 5.95
N ASP A 483 -34.37 -18.58 5.92
CA ASP A 483 -32.98 -18.26 5.60
C ASP A 483 -32.01 -19.00 6.54
N ILE A 484 -32.39 -19.28 7.79
CA ILE A 484 -31.59 -20.12 8.70
C ILE A 484 -31.39 -21.56 8.21
N ILE A 485 -32.37 -22.13 7.49
CA ILE A 485 -32.24 -23.50 6.97
C ILE A 485 -31.27 -23.50 5.79
N SER A 486 -31.33 -22.48 4.94
CA SER A 486 -30.31 -22.25 3.92
C SER A 486 -28.93 -22.06 4.53
N TRP A 487 -28.81 -21.25 5.60
CA TRP A 487 -27.55 -21.01 6.30
C TRP A 487 -26.94 -22.27 6.91
N LEU A 488 -27.77 -23.13 7.54
CA LEU A 488 -27.34 -24.43 8.07
C LEU A 488 -26.94 -25.40 6.94
N GLY A 489 -27.62 -25.34 5.79
CA GLY A 489 -27.32 -26.15 4.61
C GLY A 489 -26.04 -25.73 3.88
N GLU A 490 -25.79 -24.42 3.74
CA GLU A 490 -24.51 -23.89 3.22
C GLU A 490 -23.32 -24.25 4.13
N SER A 491 -23.59 -24.45 5.42
CA SER A 491 -22.62 -24.86 6.44
C SER A 491 -22.49 -26.39 6.59
N SER A 492 -23.09 -27.19 5.69
CA SER A 492 -23.22 -28.65 5.86
C SER A 492 -21.90 -29.42 5.83
N SER A 493 -20.80 -28.81 5.45
CA SER A 493 -19.49 -29.27 5.88
C SER A 493 -19.21 -28.70 7.26
N VAL A 494 -19.76 -29.32 8.30
CA VAL A 494 -18.97 -29.44 9.53
C VAL A 494 -17.74 -30.23 9.12
N ASP A 495 -16.76 -29.51 8.61
CA ASP A 495 -15.47 -30.06 8.25
C ASP A 495 -15.00 -30.81 9.49
N LYS A 496 -14.59 -32.08 9.33
CA LYS A 496 -14.26 -32.93 10.49
C LYS A 496 -13.15 -32.29 11.35
N SER A 497 -12.43 -31.30 10.81
CA SER A 497 -11.58 -30.38 11.54
C SER A 497 -12.31 -29.11 12.00
N PHE A 498 -12.28 -28.85 13.30
CA PHE A 498 -12.63 -27.53 13.86
C PHE A 498 -11.88 -26.42 13.09
N PRO A 499 -12.55 -25.30 12.71
CA PRO A 499 -11.92 -24.25 11.92
C PRO A 499 -10.59 -23.81 12.54
N GLY A 500 -9.50 -23.98 11.79
CA GLY A 500 -8.21 -23.46 12.17
C GLY A 500 -8.15 -21.94 11.97
N PRO A 501 -7.21 -21.23 12.60
CA PRO A 501 -6.91 -19.85 12.20
C PRO A 501 -6.69 -19.80 10.67
N ILE A 502 -7.18 -18.76 9.99
CA ILE A 502 -7.06 -18.53 8.52
C ILE A 502 -5.65 -18.81 7.98
N ARG A 503 -4.64 -18.62 8.84
CA ARG A 503 -3.22 -18.88 8.58
C ARG A 503 -2.89 -20.34 8.32
N LYS A 504 -3.59 -21.31 8.92
CA LYS A 504 -3.39 -22.73 8.63
C LYS A 504 -3.75 -23.10 7.20
N HIS A 505 -4.50 -22.27 6.49
CA HIS A 505 -4.92 -22.53 5.11
C HIS A 505 -4.24 -21.59 4.10
N ASN A 506 -3.76 -20.43 4.54
CA ASN A 506 -3.27 -19.36 3.64
C ASN A 506 -1.88 -18.81 4.00
N LEU A 507 -1.10 -19.46 4.88
CA LEU A 507 0.20 -18.95 5.32
C LEU A 507 1.11 -18.56 4.14
N VAL A 508 1.15 -19.40 3.10
CA VAL A 508 2.06 -19.20 1.97
C VAL A 508 1.79 -17.88 1.24
N ILE A 509 0.52 -17.57 0.93
CA ILE A 509 0.19 -16.29 0.29
C ILE A 509 0.44 -15.11 1.22
N TRP A 510 0.20 -15.25 2.52
CA TRP A 510 0.52 -14.21 3.50
C TRP A 510 2.02 -13.89 3.54
N VAL A 511 2.89 -14.91 3.54
CA VAL A 511 4.33 -14.68 3.49
C VAL A 511 4.72 -14.04 2.14
N ALA A 512 4.10 -14.43 1.02
CA ALA A 512 4.34 -13.79 -0.26
C ALA A 512 3.99 -12.28 -0.24
N VAL A 513 2.82 -11.91 0.30
CA VAL A 513 2.40 -10.51 0.50
C VAL A 513 3.41 -9.75 1.34
N LEU A 514 3.85 -10.31 2.48
CA LEU A 514 4.83 -9.67 3.35
C LEU A 514 6.17 -9.43 2.64
N ARG A 515 6.64 -10.40 1.84
CA ARG A 515 7.88 -10.27 1.06
C ARG A 515 7.75 -9.23 -0.05
N ALA A 516 6.60 -9.19 -0.72
CA ALA A 516 6.28 -8.16 -1.71
C ALA A 516 6.29 -6.75 -1.07
N LEU A 517 5.65 -6.59 0.09
CA LEU A 517 5.66 -5.34 0.85
C LEU A 517 7.08 -4.94 1.25
N GLN A 518 7.87 -5.84 1.82
CA GLN A 518 9.28 -5.58 2.15
C GLN A 518 10.09 -5.11 0.93
N PHE A 519 9.88 -5.73 -0.23
CA PHE A 519 10.53 -5.32 -1.48
C PHE A 519 10.13 -3.91 -1.94
N THR A 520 8.85 -3.55 -1.82
CA THR A 520 8.38 -2.19 -2.13
C THR A 520 8.94 -1.16 -1.14
N CYS A 521 8.98 -1.47 0.16
CA CYS A 521 9.59 -0.60 1.18
C CYS A 521 11.08 -0.36 0.92
N ARG A 522 11.87 -1.40 0.58
CA ARG A 522 13.27 -1.24 0.15
C ARG A 522 13.40 -0.32 -1.05
N THR A 523 12.55 -0.53 -2.06
CA THR A 523 12.53 0.32 -3.26
C THR A 523 12.24 1.77 -2.89
N LEU A 524 11.31 2.01 -1.97
CA LEU A 524 10.99 3.35 -1.49
C LEU A 524 12.16 3.98 -0.72
N GLY A 525 12.82 3.22 0.17
CA GLY A 525 14.02 3.67 0.88
C GLY A 525 15.12 4.13 -0.09
N THR A 526 15.38 3.38 -1.17
CA THR A 526 16.34 3.82 -2.19
C THR A 526 15.92 5.08 -2.95
N LYS A 527 14.61 5.34 -3.09
CA LYS A 527 14.10 6.58 -3.69
C LYS A 527 14.27 7.76 -2.74
N TYR A 528 14.00 7.58 -1.44
CA TYR A 528 14.24 8.65 -0.46
C TYR A 528 15.72 9.00 -0.33
N ALA A 529 16.61 8.01 -0.31
CA ALA A 529 18.05 8.27 -0.31
C ALA A 529 18.49 9.10 -1.54
N LYS A 530 17.92 8.83 -2.72
CA LYS A 530 18.17 9.63 -3.93
C LYS A 530 17.57 11.03 -3.85
N LYS A 531 16.35 11.16 -3.31
CA LYS A 531 15.71 12.47 -3.11
C LYS A 531 16.60 13.34 -2.23
N LYS A 532 17.10 12.80 -1.11
CA LYS A 532 18.03 13.48 -0.23
C LYS A 532 19.28 13.97 -0.98
N GLN A 533 19.92 13.09 -1.77
CA GLN A 533 21.08 13.47 -2.59
C GLN A 533 20.78 14.63 -3.56
N VAL A 534 19.59 14.66 -4.16
CA VAL A 534 19.18 15.74 -5.07
C VAL A 534 18.94 17.04 -4.29
N LEU A 535 18.30 16.97 -3.12
CA LEU A 535 18.09 18.16 -2.27
C LEU A 535 19.41 18.73 -1.74
N ASP A 536 20.33 17.86 -1.30
CA ASP A 536 21.68 18.26 -0.86
C ASP A 536 22.44 18.94 -2.00
N TYR A 537 22.29 18.45 -3.24
CA TYR A 537 22.85 19.08 -4.43
C TYR A 537 22.18 20.42 -4.77
N GLU A 538 20.85 20.52 -4.70
CA GLU A 538 20.10 21.76 -4.94
C GLU A 538 20.51 22.86 -3.94
N GLN A 539 20.67 22.51 -2.66
CA GLN A 539 21.19 23.43 -1.65
C GLN A 539 22.61 23.90 -1.99
N ALA A 540 23.48 22.97 -2.42
CA ALA A 540 24.82 23.32 -2.84
C ALA A 540 24.80 24.28 -4.05
N LEU A 541 23.94 24.02 -5.03
CA LEU A 541 23.74 24.87 -6.20
C LEU A 541 23.29 26.28 -5.81
N THR A 542 22.27 26.43 -4.96
CA THR A 542 21.83 27.74 -4.46
C THR A 542 22.94 28.50 -3.74
N VAL A 543 23.81 27.81 -2.99
CA VAL A 543 24.96 28.46 -2.36
C VAL A 543 25.96 28.94 -3.41
N VAL A 544 26.26 28.13 -4.44
CA VAL A 544 27.14 28.53 -5.55
C VAL A 544 26.55 29.73 -6.30
N GLU A 545 25.27 29.69 -6.69
CA GLU A 545 24.59 30.79 -7.37
C GLU A 545 24.65 32.09 -6.57
N ASN A 546 24.37 32.05 -5.26
CA ASN A 546 24.44 33.22 -4.40
C ASN A 546 25.86 33.79 -4.30
N LEU A 547 26.89 32.94 -4.28
CA LEU A 547 28.29 33.37 -4.26
C LEU A 547 28.72 33.99 -5.60
N CYS A 548 28.21 33.46 -6.71
CA CYS A 548 28.44 34.04 -8.04
C CYS A 548 27.72 35.39 -8.20
N MET A 549 26.51 35.54 -7.65
CA MET A 549 25.74 36.78 -7.68
C MET A 549 26.26 37.86 -6.72
N SER A 550 26.98 37.49 -5.65
CA SER A 550 27.51 38.44 -4.67
C SER A 550 28.80 39.12 -5.14
N GLU A 551 28.88 39.53 -6.41
CA GLU A 551 30.01 40.29 -6.95
C GLU A 551 30.39 41.42 -5.99
N ASP A 552 31.56 41.29 -5.37
CA ASP A 552 32.19 42.40 -4.67
C ASP A 552 33.56 42.57 -5.32
N GLU A 553 33.85 43.79 -5.79
CA GLU A 553 34.97 44.17 -6.68
C GLU A 553 36.39 43.84 -6.16
N ARG A 554 36.49 43.14 -5.02
CA ARG A 554 37.73 42.84 -4.30
C ARG A 554 38.21 41.40 -4.36
N ASN A 555 37.40 40.41 -4.75
CA ASN A 555 37.83 39.01 -4.87
C ASN A 555 37.21 38.32 -6.10
N SER A 556 38.02 37.52 -6.82
CA SER A 556 37.51 36.62 -7.86
C SER A 556 36.59 35.57 -7.23
N TYR A 557 35.40 35.35 -7.82
CA TYR A 557 34.45 34.32 -7.38
C TYR A 557 35.12 32.94 -7.25
N ALA A 558 36.15 32.66 -8.05
CA ALA A 558 36.91 31.41 -8.00
C ALA A 558 37.61 31.21 -6.65
N SER A 559 38.15 32.27 -6.05
CA SER A 559 38.79 32.23 -4.73
C SER A 559 37.76 31.97 -3.62
N LEU A 560 36.60 32.62 -3.67
CA LEU A 560 35.50 32.40 -2.72
C LEU A 560 34.94 30.97 -2.77
N LEU A 561 34.83 30.40 -3.98
CA LEU A 561 34.41 29.01 -4.16
C LEU A 561 35.45 28.02 -3.64
N CYS A 562 36.74 28.30 -3.82
CA CYS A 562 37.84 27.51 -3.26
C CYS A 562 37.84 27.54 -1.72
N ASP A 563 37.76 28.72 -1.11
CA ASP A 563 37.72 28.87 0.35
C ASP A 563 36.52 28.12 0.94
N ARG A 564 35.35 28.26 0.32
CA ARG A 564 34.11 27.54 0.69
C ARG A 564 34.16 26.04 0.47
N PHE A 565 34.98 25.57 -0.47
CA PHE A 565 35.21 24.15 -0.66
C PHE A 565 36.12 23.62 0.44
N GLU A 566 37.23 24.30 0.73
CA GLU A 566 38.18 23.92 1.78
C GLU A 566 37.53 23.87 3.17
N GLU A 567 36.60 24.79 3.47
CA GLU A 567 35.79 24.76 4.71
C GLU A 567 34.94 23.49 4.85
N ARG A 568 34.49 22.88 3.76
CA ARG A 568 33.57 21.73 3.76
C ARG A 568 34.26 20.36 3.72
N VAL A 569 35.55 20.33 3.37
CA VAL A 569 36.36 19.09 3.33
C VAL A 569 36.44 18.39 4.70
N PRO A 570 36.57 19.09 5.85
CA PRO A 570 36.62 18.46 7.17
C PRO A 570 35.27 17.94 7.68
N GLU A 571 34.14 18.50 7.23
CA GLU A 571 32.81 18.22 7.80
C GLU A 571 32.14 16.97 7.20
N ASN A 572 32.27 16.73 5.88
CA ASN A 572 31.71 15.55 5.22
C ASN A 572 32.20 15.40 3.76
N SER A 573 32.84 14.27 3.41
CA SER A 573 33.33 14.02 2.04
C SER A 573 32.23 13.97 0.97
N HIS A 574 30.98 13.68 1.34
CA HIS A 574 29.86 13.64 0.40
C HIS A 574 29.37 15.05 0.05
N THR A 575 29.18 15.90 1.06
CA THR A 575 28.74 17.29 0.88
C THR A 575 29.76 18.11 0.08
N ALA A 576 31.06 17.90 0.34
CA ALA A 576 32.13 18.52 -0.42
C ALA A 576 32.12 18.09 -1.91
N LYS A 577 31.83 16.82 -2.21
CA LYS A 577 31.69 16.32 -3.58
C LYS A 577 30.49 16.91 -4.31
N LEU A 578 29.33 17.01 -3.63
CA LEU A 578 28.13 17.63 -4.22
C LEU A 578 28.35 19.11 -4.51
N PHE A 579 29.03 19.83 -3.62
CA PHE A 579 29.42 21.22 -3.84
C PHE A 579 30.35 21.38 -5.05
N LEU A 580 31.37 20.53 -5.19
CA LEU A 580 32.21 20.53 -6.39
C LEU A 580 31.44 20.25 -7.67
N CYS A 581 30.49 19.31 -7.65
CA CYS A 581 29.63 19.05 -8.80
C CYS A 581 28.83 20.30 -9.18
N ALA A 582 28.21 20.97 -8.20
CA ALA A 582 27.46 22.20 -8.45
C ALA A 582 28.35 23.32 -9.01
N VAL A 583 29.56 23.51 -8.46
CA VAL A 583 30.54 24.48 -8.98
C VAL A 583 30.90 24.17 -10.44
N ARG A 584 31.23 22.91 -10.76
CA ARG A 584 31.54 22.52 -12.12
C ARG A 584 30.37 22.80 -13.07
N ASP A 585 29.16 22.41 -12.68
CA ASP A 585 27.99 22.51 -13.55
C ASP A 585 27.63 23.98 -13.83
N VAL A 586 27.75 24.89 -12.85
CA VAL A 586 27.59 26.35 -13.05
C VAL A 586 28.66 26.91 -13.99
N LEU A 587 29.93 26.56 -13.77
CA LEU A 587 31.04 27.06 -14.62
C LEU A 587 30.98 26.51 -16.05
N GLU A 588 30.46 25.30 -16.25
CA GLU A 588 30.26 24.72 -17.58
C GLU A 588 29.09 25.37 -18.34
N GLU A 589 28.04 25.84 -17.64
CA GLU A 589 26.95 26.62 -18.26
C GLU A 589 27.36 28.07 -18.60
N ASP A 590 28.21 28.72 -17.80
CA ASP A 590 28.71 30.09 -18.05
C ASP A 590 29.79 30.17 -19.17
N CYS A 591 30.31 29.03 -19.64
CA CYS A 591 31.32 28.96 -20.71
C CYS A 591 30.75 28.77 -22.13
N ILE A 592 29.43 28.91 -22.32
CA ILE A 592 28.73 28.88 -23.63
C ILE A 592 28.03 30.22 -23.84
#